data_AF-A0A519YZR1-F1
#
_entry.id   AF-A0A519YZR1-F1
#
_cell.length_a   1.000
_cell.length_b   1.000
_cell.length_c   1.000
_cell.angle_alpha   90.00
_cell.angle_beta   90.00
_cell.angle_gamma   90.00
#
_symmetry.space_group_name_H-M   'P 1'
#
loop_
_entity.id
_entity.type
_entity.pdbx_description
1 polymer ?
#
loop_
_entity_poly.entity_id
_entity_poly.type
_entity_poly.pdbx_seq_one_letter_code
_entity_poly.pdbx_strand_id
1 'polypeptide(L)' 'MSKKLPTRQEDYSLWYNELVKRAGLAENSAVRGCMVIKPYGYAIWEKMQRQLDDMFKRTGHENAYFPLFVPKSLFEA' A
#
# COMPACT_ATOMS: atom_id res chain seq x y z
N MET A 1 -17.88 -19.26 16.62
CA MET A 1 -18.04 -17.81 16.87
C MET A 1 -16.79 -17.09 16.37
N SER A 2 -16.94 -16.06 15.53
CA SER A 2 -15.80 -15.24 15.09
C SER A 2 -15.15 -14.58 16.31
N LYS A 3 -13.83 -14.75 16.53
CA LYS A 3 -13.11 -14.06 17.61
C LYS A 3 -13.27 -12.55 17.41
N LYS A 4 -13.71 -11.82 18.42
CA LYS A 4 -13.80 -10.35 18.38
C LYS A 4 -12.43 -9.74 18.04
N LEU A 5 -12.39 -8.67 17.26
CA LEU A 5 -11.16 -7.90 17.04
C LEU A 5 -10.72 -7.28 18.39
N PRO A 6 -9.41 -7.28 18.72
CA PRO A 6 -8.92 -6.50 19.85
C PRO A 6 -9.24 -5.02 19.63
N THR A 7 -9.39 -4.24 20.69
CA THR A 7 -9.58 -2.80 20.52
C THR A 7 -8.26 -2.13 20.16
N ARG A 8 -8.35 -0.97 19.49
CA ARG A 8 -7.18 -0.16 19.14
C ARG A 8 -6.35 0.26 20.37
N GLN A 9 -6.99 0.40 21.54
CA GLN A 9 -6.32 0.84 22.77
C GLN A 9 -5.61 -0.30 23.50
N GLU A 10 -6.14 -1.53 23.42
CA GLU A 10 -5.54 -2.70 24.09
C GLU A 10 -4.28 -3.19 23.37
N ASP A 11 -4.35 -3.35 22.05
CA ASP A 11 -3.23 -3.79 21.22
C ASP A 11 -3.39 -3.24 19.80
N TYR A 12 -2.75 -2.11 19.54
CA TYR A 12 -2.82 -1.43 18.25
C TYR A 12 -2.26 -2.31 17.11
N SER A 13 -1.15 -3.00 17.37
CA SER A 13 -0.44 -3.80 16.38
C SER A 13 -1.29 -4.98 15.94
N LEU A 14 -1.87 -5.73 16.88
CA LEU A 14 -2.75 -6.85 16.57
C LEU A 14 -4.06 -6.36 15.94
N TRP A 15 -4.63 -5.28 16.44
CA TRP A 15 -5.84 -4.67 15.87
C TRP A 15 -5.65 -4.30 14.41
N TYR A 16 -4.56 -3.61 14.06
CA TYR A 16 -4.30 -3.17 12.69
C TYR A 16 -4.12 -4.35 11.73
N ASN A 17 -3.30 -5.33 12.11
CA ASN A 17 -3.03 -6.50 11.27
C ASN A 17 -4.30 -7.35 11.06
N GLU A 18 -5.08 -7.59 12.11
CA GLU A 18 -6.33 -8.33 12.01
C GLU A 18 -7.38 -7.55 11.20
N LEU A 19 -7.45 -6.23 11.33
CA LEU A 19 -8.33 -5.39 10.53
C LEU A 19 -8.00 -5.50 9.03
N VAL A 20 -6.72 -5.30 8.66
CA VAL A 20 -6.25 -5.38 7.27
C VAL A 20 -6.57 -6.74 6.67
N LYS A 21 -6.30 -7.82 7.41
CA LYS A 21 -6.55 -9.19 6.97
C LYS A 21 -8.04 -9.48 6.81
N ARG A 22 -8.85 -9.17 7.83
CA ARG A 22 -10.30 -9.49 7.84
C ARG A 22 -11.11 -8.63 6.88
N ALA A 23 -10.68 -7.39 6.66
CA ALA A 23 -11.27 -6.53 5.63
C ALA A 23 -10.86 -6.96 4.21
N GLY A 24 -9.94 -7.92 4.05
CA GLY A 24 -9.49 -8.38 2.75
C GLY A 24 -8.71 -7.32 1.98
N LEU A 25 -7.92 -6.49 2.68
CA LEU A 25 -7.12 -5.43 2.06
C LEU A 25 -5.78 -5.95 1.53
N ALA A 26 -5.06 -6.71 2.36
CA ALA A 26 -3.77 -7.29 2.00
C ALA A 26 -3.52 -8.59 2.77
N GLU A 27 -2.61 -9.41 2.27
CA GLU A 27 -2.14 -10.64 2.91
C GLU A 27 -0.63 -10.82 2.73
N ASN A 28 0.00 -11.60 3.61
CA ASN A 28 1.43 -11.87 3.51
C ASN A 28 1.73 -12.67 2.24
N SER A 29 2.83 -12.32 1.56
CA SER A 29 3.34 -13.10 0.44
C SER A 29 4.32 -14.19 0.91
N ALA A 30 4.76 -15.04 -0.02
CA ALA A 30 5.83 -16.00 0.24
C ALA A 30 7.21 -15.34 0.47
N VAL A 31 7.39 -14.08 0.04
CA VAL A 31 8.62 -13.31 0.25
C VAL A 31 8.50 -12.52 1.53
N ARG A 32 9.46 -12.72 2.44
CA ARG A 32 9.50 -12.01 3.73
C ARG A 32 9.57 -10.50 3.49
N GLY A 33 8.70 -9.76 4.18
CA GLY A 33 8.60 -8.30 4.06
C GLY A 33 7.75 -7.83 2.88
N CYS A 34 7.21 -8.75 2.07
CA CYS A 34 6.32 -8.42 0.96
C CYS A 34 4.87 -8.87 1.26
N MET A 35 3.92 -8.09 0.77
CA MET A 35 2.49 -8.37 0.88
C MET A 35 1.84 -8.40 -0.50
N VAL A 36 0.81 -9.22 -0.64
CA VAL A 36 -0.11 -9.17 -1.78
C VAL A 36 -1.25 -8.22 -1.41
N ILE A 37 -1.38 -7.12 -2.15
CA ILE A 37 -2.52 -6.21 -2.00
C ILE A 37 -3.69 -6.81 -2.78
N LYS A 38 -4.81 -7.04 -2.09
CA LYS A 38 -6.00 -7.67 -2.65
C LYS A 38 -6.83 -6.65 -3.43
N PRO A 39 -7.80 -7.07 -4.26
CA PRO A 39 -8.59 -6.14 -5.09
C PRO A 39 -9.23 -4.99 -4.29
N TYR A 40 -9.72 -5.25 -3.09
CA TYR A 40 -10.32 -4.20 -2.26
C TYR A 40 -9.28 -3.16 -1.78
N GLY A 41 -8.10 -3.61 -1.35
CA GLY A 41 -7.01 -2.70 -0.98
C GLY A 41 -6.46 -1.94 -2.18
N TYR A 42 -6.34 -2.60 -3.34
CA TYR A 42 -5.81 -1.99 -4.56
C TYR A 42 -6.77 -0.93 -5.11
N ALA A 43 -8.08 -1.14 -5.05
CA ALA A 43 -9.07 -0.15 -5.46
C ALA A 43 -9.01 1.15 -4.62
N ILE A 44 -8.65 1.06 -3.33
CA ILE A 44 -8.41 2.23 -2.49
C ILE A 44 -7.17 2.99 -2.98
N TRP A 45 -6.08 2.25 -3.27
CA TRP A 45 -4.87 2.82 -3.84
C TRP A 45 -5.12 3.53 -5.18
N GLU A 46 -5.84 2.90 -6.12
CA GLU A 46 -6.16 3.51 -7.42
C GLU A 46 -6.95 4.82 -7.28
N LYS A 47 -7.86 4.90 -6.31
CA LYS A 47 -8.62 6.13 -6.02
C LYS A 47 -7.72 7.23 -5.47
N MET A 48 -6.82 6.91 -4.54
CA MET A 48 -5.86 7.87 -4.01
C MET A 48 -4.89 8.36 -5.08
N GLN A 49 -4.32 7.43 -5.86
CA GLN A 49 -3.42 7.75 -6.97
C GLN A 49 -4.09 8.69 -7.97
N ARG A 50 -5.34 8.41 -8.38
CA ARG A 50 -6.07 9.27 -9.32
C ARG A 50 -6.28 10.68 -8.79
N GLN A 51 -6.69 10.81 -7.52
CA GLN A 51 -6.90 12.13 -6.92
C GLN A 51 -5.61 12.95 -6.90
N LEU A 52 -4.49 12.34 -6.54
CA LEU A 52 -3.18 13.02 -6.53
C LEU A 52 -2.73 13.38 -7.95
N ASP A 53 -2.88 12.47 -8.90
CA ASP A 53 -2.55 12.69 -10.31
C ASP A 53 -3.33 13.87 -10.92
N ASP A 54 -4.64 13.97 -10.64
CA ASP A 54 -5.47 15.11 -11.04
C ASP A 54 -4.96 16.44 -10.42
N MET A 55 -4.53 16.40 -9.16
CA MET A 55 -3.96 17.58 -8.48
C MET A 55 -2.63 18.02 -9.09
N PHE A 56 -1.76 17.10 -9.49
CA PHE A 56 -0.49 17.43 -10.14
C PHE A 56 -0.69 18.01 -11.54
N LYS A 57 -1.60 17.42 -12.33
CA LYS A 57 -1.91 17.92 -13.68
C LYS A 57 -2.49 19.33 -13.66
N ARG A 58 -3.30 19.66 -12.65
CA ARG A 58 -3.84 21.02 -12.46
C ARG A 58 -2.76 22.09 -12.25
N THR A 59 -1.58 21.72 -11.78
CA THR A 59 -0.46 22.65 -11.57
C THR A 59 0.57 22.62 -12.70
N GLY A 60 0.24 21.97 -13.82
CA GLY A 60 1.08 21.91 -15.03
C GLY A 60 2.13 20.81 -15.03
N HIS A 61 2.05 19.84 -14.11
CA HIS A 61 2.98 18.71 -14.10
C HIS A 61 2.57 17.65 -15.12
N GLU A 62 3.57 16.98 -15.68
CA GLU A 62 3.40 15.86 -16.61
C GLU A 62 4.01 14.60 -16.02
N ASN A 63 3.34 13.46 -16.23
CA ASN A 63 3.85 12.17 -15.79
C ASN A 63 4.98 11.71 -16.70
N ALA A 64 6.05 11.20 -16.11
CA ALA A 64 7.14 10.53 -16.80
C ALA A 64 7.36 9.14 -16.19
N TYR A 65 7.85 8.19 -16.99
CA TYR A 65 8.20 6.86 -16.53
C TYR A 65 9.69 6.62 -16.77
N PHE A 66 10.41 6.33 -15.70
CA PHE A 66 11.83 5.98 -15.73
C PHE A 66 12.01 4.48 -15.47
N PRO A 67 13.09 3.87 -15.99
CA PRO A 67 13.40 2.47 -15.72
C PRO A 67 13.57 2.19 -14.22
N LEU A 68 13.00 1.09 -13.74
CA LEU A 68 13.16 0.63 -12.34
C LEU A 68 14.58 0.14 -12.05
N PHE A 69 15.24 -0.47 -13.05
CA PHE A 69 16.60 -0.95 -12.91
C PHE A 69 17.57 0.21 -13.10
N VAL A 70 18.27 0.57 -12.02
CA VAL A 70 19.28 1.63 -12.03
C VAL A 70 20.67 0.98 -11.91
N PRO A 71 21.61 1.29 -12.81
CA PRO A 71 22.98 0.81 -12.73
C PRO A 71 23.62 1.10 -11.37
N LYS A 72 24.37 0.14 -10.83
CA LYS A 72 25.05 0.30 -9.53
C LYS A 72 25.93 1.56 -9.48
N SER A 73 26.58 1.91 -10.58
CA SER A 73 27.41 3.12 -10.68
C SER A 73 26.67 4.43 -10.43
N LEU A 74 25.33 4.44 -10.51
CA LEU A 74 24.50 5.60 -10.19
C LEU A 74 23.94 5.58 -8.75
N PHE A 75 24.15 4.50 -7.99
CA PHE A 75 23.65 4.33 -6.62
C PHE A 75 24.70 4.56 -5.53
N GLU A 76 25.97 4.70 -5.88
CA GLU A 76 27.05 4.97 -4.93
C GLU A 76 27.32 6.48 -4.89
N ALA A 77 26.92 7.13 -3.79
CA ALA A 77 27.31 8.48 -3.40
C ALA A 77 28.09 8.42 -2.07
#